data_AF-A0AAV0JP30-F1
#
_entry.id   AF-A0AAV0JP30-F1
#
_cell.length_a   1.000
_cell.length_b   1.000
_cell.length_c   1.000
_cell.angle_alpha   90.00
_cell.angle_beta   90.00
_cell.angle_gamma   90.00
#
_symmetry.space_group_name_H-M   'P 1'
#
loop_
_entity.id
_entity.type
_entity.pdbx_description
1 polymer ?
#
loop_
_entity_poly.entity_id
_entity_poly.type
_entity_poly.pdbx_seq_one_letter_code
_entity_poly.pdbx_strand_id
1 'polypeptide(L)'
;MGNSSSMLTQYDIEEVQGHCNHAFSQQEIVSLYQRFCQLDRSSGGFISADEFLSVPEFAVNPLAQRLLRTVDGLNFKEFVAFLSAFSPRATLQQKIECIVPRSLVDWYC
;
A
#
# COMPACT_ATOMS: atom_id res chain seq x y z
N MET A 1 17.98 21.26 12.07
CA MET A 1 17.04 20.38 12.82
C MET A 1 16.04 19.84 11.82
N GLY A 2 15.89 18.51 11.74
CA GLY A 2 14.90 17.85 10.89
C GLY A 2 15.50 16.68 10.11
N ASN A 3 15.56 15.50 10.72
CA ASN A 3 15.63 14.22 10.01
C ASN A 3 15.29 13.07 10.98
N SER A 4 14.08 13.10 11.54
CA SER A 4 13.60 12.01 12.38
C SER A 4 13.20 10.84 11.48
N SER A 5 14.02 9.77 11.51
CA SER A 5 13.70 8.39 11.09
C SER A 5 13.63 8.09 9.59
N SER A 6 14.62 8.54 8.82
CA SER A 6 14.63 8.47 7.35
C SER A 6 15.36 7.28 6.70
N MET A 7 15.45 6.10 7.32
CA MET A 7 16.05 4.95 6.63
C MET A 7 15.25 3.68 6.85
N LEU A 8 14.55 3.24 5.79
CA LEU A 8 14.27 1.83 5.61
C LEU A 8 15.58 1.06 5.77
N THR A 9 15.61 0.11 6.70
CA THR A 9 16.75 -0.80 6.78
C THR A 9 16.66 -1.84 5.69
N GLN A 10 17.78 -2.49 5.38
CA GLN A 10 17.78 -3.59 4.43
C GLN A 10 16.85 -4.73 4.90
N TYR A 11 16.75 -4.95 6.21
CA TYR A 11 15.80 -5.90 6.81
C TYR A 11 14.34 -5.56 6.48
N ASP A 12 13.94 -4.29 6.60
CA ASP A 12 12.58 -3.86 6.26
C ASP A 12 12.27 -4.08 4.77
N ILE A 13 13.26 -3.82 3.90
CA ILE A 13 13.11 -4.03 2.46
C ILE A 13 12.94 -5.51 2.15
N GLU A 14 13.80 -6.38 2.69
CA GLU A 14 13.74 -7.83 2.48
C GLU A 14 12.44 -8.42 3.03
N GLU A 15 11.99 -7.95 4.19
CA GLU A 15 10.74 -8.40 4.80
C GLU A 15 9.53 -8.02 3.94
N VAL A 16 9.43 -6.76 3.50
CA VAL A 16 8.37 -6.29 2.61
C VAL A 16 8.42 -7.01 1.26
N GLN A 17 9.62 -7.24 0.73
CA GLN A 17 9.82 -7.90 -0.54
C GLN A 17 9.38 -9.37 -0.48
N GLY A 18 9.68 -10.08 0.61
CA GLY A 18 9.19 -11.43 0.86
C GLY A 18 7.67 -11.46 1.03
N HIS A 19 7.10 -10.52 1.79
CA HIS A 19 5.66 -10.40 2.01
C HIS A 19 4.89 -10.16 0.71
N CYS A 20 5.46 -9.36 -0.21
CA CYS A 20 4.86 -9.04 -1.49
C CYS A 20 5.25 -10.01 -2.62
N ASN A 21 5.81 -11.19 -2.32
CA ASN A 21 6.25 -12.19 -3.30
C ASN A 21 7.16 -11.60 -4.41
N HIS A 22 8.06 -10.69 -4.03
CA HIS A 22 8.98 -9.99 -4.94
C HIS A 22 8.27 -9.22 -6.06
N ALA A 23 7.01 -8.78 -5.83
CA ALA A 23 6.27 -7.95 -6.77
C ALA A 23 6.98 -6.61 -7.06
N PHE A 24 7.76 -6.12 -6.09
CA PHE A 24 8.54 -4.90 -6.16
C PHE A 24 10.03 -5.15 -5.98
N SER A 25 10.84 -4.41 -6.72
CA SER A 25 12.29 -4.38 -6.56
C SER A 25 12.70 -3.52 -5.36
N GLN A 26 13.89 -3.73 -4.80
CA GLN A 26 14.39 -2.93 -3.66
C GLN A 26 14.32 -1.41 -3.94
N GLN A 27 14.69 -0.98 -5.15
CA GLN A 27 14.60 0.43 -5.56
C GLN A 27 13.16 0.95 -5.62
N GLU A 28 12.20 0.10 -6.00
CA GLU A 28 10.78 0.46 -6.00
C GLU A 28 10.27 0.61 -4.56
N ILE A 29 10.66 -0.28 -3.65
CA ILE A 29 10.29 -0.21 -2.23
C ILE A 29 10.83 1.10 -1.61
N VAL A 30 12.09 1.45 -1.89
CA VAL A 30 12.66 2.74 -1.44
C VAL A 30 11.90 3.93 -2.03
N SER A 31 11.55 3.87 -3.32
CA SER A 31 10.76 4.93 -3.97
C SER A 31 9.33 5.02 -3.44
N LEU A 32 8.74 3.89 -3.05
CA LEU A 32 7.43 3.82 -2.40
C LEU A 32 7.48 4.41 -1.00
N TYR A 33 8.53 4.16 -0.25
CA TYR A 33 8.72 4.74 1.08
C TYR A 33 8.90 6.25 1.05
N GLN A 34 9.66 6.76 0.07
CA GLN A 34 9.76 8.20 -0.14
C GLN A 34 8.40 8.82 -0.48
N ARG A 35 7.60 8.16 -1.32
CA ARG A 35 6.23 8.59 -1.62
C ARG A 35 5.29 8.48 -0.41
N PHE A 36 5.43 7.42 0.39
CA PHE A 36 4.69 7.24 1.64
C PHE A 36 4.96 8.39 2.61
N CYS A 37 6.24 8.76 2.79
CA CYS A 37 6.62 9.89 3.63
C CYS A 37 6.13 11.25 3.08
N GLN A 38 6.03 11.41 1.76
CA GLN A 38 5.41 12.59 1.15
C GLN A 38 3.89 12.64 1.35
N LEU A 39 3.24 11.48 1.47
CA LEU A 39 1.80 11.35 1.71
C LEU A 39 1.44 11.50 3.20
N ASP A 40 2.27 10.95 4.09
CA ASP A 40 2.17 11.06 5.55
C ASP A 40 2.58 12.48 6.01
N ARG A 41 1.68 13.43 5.78
CA ARG A 41 1.82 14.84 6.20
C ARG A 41 1.80 14.95 7.72
N SER A 42 1.16 14.00 8.39
CA SER A 42 1.13 13.89 9.84
C SER A 42 2.49 13.45 10.42
N SER A 43 3.37 12.85 9.61
CA SER A 43 4.60 12.16 10.05
C SER A 43 4.31 11.15 11.17
N GLY A 44 3.13 10.53 11.12
CA GLY A 44 2.64 9.60 12.13
C GLY A 44 3.13 8.16 11.91
N GLY A 45 3.68 7.86 10.72
CA GLY A 45 4.02 6.50 10.30
C GLY A 45 2.83 5.69 9.77
N PHE A 46 1.70 6.35 9.54
CA PHE A 46 0.48 5.77 8.99
C PHE A 46 -0.16 6.76 8.02
N ILE A 47 -0.77 6.25 6.95
CA ILE A 47 -1.55 7.07 6.02
C ILE A 47 -3.02 7.00 6.45
N SER A 48 -3.61 8.17 6.67
CA SER A 48 -5.03 8.31 6.94
C SER A 48 -5.83 8.34 5.64
N ALA A 49 -7.13 8.03 5.69
CA ALA A 49 -8.00 8.09 4.52
C ALA A 49 -7.96 9.46 3.80
N ASP A 50 -7.89 10.56 4.57
CA ASP A 50 -7.81 11.93 4.04
C ASP A 50 -6.48 12.20 3.30
N GLU A 51 -5.37 11.69 3.83
CA GLU A 51 -4.04 11.81 3.21
C GLU A 51 -3.97 11.01 1.90
N PHE A 52 -4.60 9.85 1.84
CA PHE A 52 -4.70 9.06 0.61
C PHE A 52 -5.54 9.77 -0.46
N LEU A 53 -6.63 10.43 -0.07
CA LEU A 53 -7.45 11.26 -0.95
C LEU A 53 -6.77 12.54 -1.41
N SER A 54 -5.69 12.96 -0.76
CA SER A 54 -4.90 14.11 -1.20
C SER A 54 -4.28 13.91 -2.59
N VAL A 55 -4.17 12.66 -3.04
CA VAL A 55 -3.76 12.32 -4.40
C VAL A 55 -4.99 12.40 -5.33
N PRO A 56 -5.01 13.36 -6.27
CA PRO A 56 -6.17 13.61 -7.11
C PRO A 56 -6.54 12.39 -7.99
N GLU A 57 -5.55 11.59 -8.39
CA GLU A 57 -5.75 10.36 -9.18
C GLU A 57 -6.53 9.29 -8.41
N PHE A 58 -6.38 9.21 -7.09
CA PHE A 58 -7.17 8.32 -6.25
C PHE A 58 -8.52 8.94 -5.91
N ALA A 59 -8.60 10.25 -5.68
CA ALA A 59 -9.87 10.92 -5.37
C ALA A 59 -10.93 10.77 -6.48
N VAL A 60 -10.51 10.69 -7.74
CA VAL A 60 -11.42 10.50 -8.89
C VAL A 60 -11.77 9.03 -9.17
N ASN A 61 -11.13 8.08 -8.49
CA ASN A 61 -11.38 6.66 -8.70
C ASN A 61 -12.61 6.21 -7.88
N PRO A 62 -13.71 5.73 -8.51
CA PRO A 62 -14.90 5.28 -7.79
C PRO A 62 -14.63 4.09 -6.85
N LEU A 63 -13.52 3.36 -7.04
CA LEU A 63 -13.06 2.32 -6.10
C LEU A 63 -12.37 2.90 -4.88
N ALA A 64 -11.83 4.12 -4.94
CA ALA A 64 -11.14 4.73 -3.82
C ALA A 64 -12.04 4.84 -2.60
N GLN A 65 -13.31 5.23 -2.75
CA GLN A 65 -14.27 5.25 -1.64
C GLN A 65 -14.43 3.90 -0.93
N ARG A 66 -14.31 2.79 -1.66
CA ARG A 66 -14.36 1.45 -1.09
C ARG A 66 -13.03 1.07 -0.45
N LEU A 67 -11.92 1.47 -1.06
CA LEU A 67 -10.56 1.26 -0.55
C LEU A 67 -10.28 2.11 0.69
N LEU A 68 -10.86 3.31 0.84
CA LEU A 68 -10.69 4.17 2.02
C LEU A 68 -11.10 3.49 3.32
N ARG A 69 -12.12 2.62 3.28
CA ARG A 69 -12.52 1.83 4.46
C ARG A 69 -11.46 0.82 4.88
N THR A 70 -10.58 0.44 3.96
CA THR A 70 -9.46 -0.49 4.17
C THR A 70 -8.15 0.25 4.38
N VAL A 71 -8.04 1.50 3.90
CA VAL A 71 -6.83 2.32 3.89
C VAL A 71 -6.69 3.19 5.16
N ASP A 72 -7.71 3.25 6.01
CA ASP A 72 -7.65 4.05 7.24
C ASP A 72 -6.60 3.48 8.23
N GLY A 73 -5.47 4.19 8.36
CA GLY A 73 -4.39 3.80 9.27
C GLY A 73 -3.40 2.79 8.70
N LEU A 74 -3.17 2.78 7.38
CA LEU A 74 -2.18 1.87 6.79
C LEU A 74 -0.76 2.24 7.21
N ASN A 75 -0.05 1.25 7.76
CA ASN A 75 1.39 1.33 7.93
C ASN A 75 2.11 1.12 6.58
N PHE A 76 3.43 1.36 6.55
CA PHE A 76 4.20 1.21 5.31
C PHE A 76 4.14 -0.22 4.71
N LYS A 77 4.17 -1.27 5.54
CA LYS A 77 4.13 -2.67 5.06
C LYS A 77 2.80 -2.98 4.40
N GLU A 78 1.71 -2.59 5.03
CA GLU A 78 0.35 -2.74 4.52
C GLU A 78 0.13 -1.89 3.26
N PHE A 79 0.71 -0.68 3.20
CA PHE A 79 0.66 0.16 2.00
C PHE A 79 1.34 -0.51 0.80
N VAL A 80 2.52 -1.12 0.99
CA VAL A 80 3.20 -1.84 -0.09
C VAL A 80 2.47 -3.13 -0.46
N ALA A 81 1.96 -3.88 0.52
CA ALA A 81 1.13 -5.07 0.28
C ALA A 81 -0.15 -4.72 -0.52
N PHE A 82 -0.79 -3.61 -0.15
CA PHE A 82 -1.94 -3.07 -0.86
C PHE A 82 -1.58 -2.72 -2.31
N LEU A 83 -0.50 -1.98 -2.53
CA LEU A 83 -0.03 -1.66 -3.89
C LEU A 83 0.38 -2.90 -4.68
N SER A 84 0.88 -3.95 -4.01
CA SER A 84 1.21 -5.22 -4.64
C SER A 84 -0.01 -5.79 -5.34
N ALA A 85 -1.18 -5.77 -4.70
CA ALA A 85 -2.43 -6.22 -5.31
C ALA A 85 -2.81 -5.43 -6.58
N PHE A 86 -2.45 -4.14 -6.68
CA PHE A 86 -2.72 -3.32 -7.86
C PHE A 86 -1.61 -3.39 -8.93
N SER A 87 -0.45 -3.96 -8.61
CA SER A 87 0.67 -4.07 -9.54
C SER A 87 0.29 -4.81 -10.82
N PRO A 88 0.79 -4.42 -12.01
CA PRO A 88 0.60 -5.18 -13.24
C PRO A 88 1.16 -6.61 -13.16
N ARG A 89 2.07 -6.87 -12.20
CA ARG A 89 2.65 -8.19 -11.93
C ARG A 89 1.79 -9.06 -11.01
N ALA A 90 0.80 -8.48 -10.32
CA ALA A 90 -0.14 -9.25 -9.51
C ALA A 90 -1.10 -10.04 -10.39
N THR A 91 -1.28 -11.30 -10.02
CA THR A 91 -2.18 -12.21 -10.73
C THR A 91 -3.63 -11.75 -10.55
N LEU A 92 -4.48 -12.13 -11.51
CA LEU A 92 -5.89 -11.75 -11.51
C LEU A 92 -6.60 -12.21 -10.22
N GLN A 93 -6.16 -13.31 -9.60
CA GLN A 93 -6.65 -13.77 -8.31
C GLN A 93 -6.28 -12.84 -7.13
N GLN A 94 -5.05 -12.34 -7.07
CA GLN A 94 -4.64 -11.39 -6.02
C GLN A 94 -5.38 -10.05 -6.14
N LYS A 95 -5.67 -9.63 -7.38
CA LYS A 95 -6.51 -8.45 -7.66
C LYS A 95 -7.95 -8.66 -7.20
N ILE A 96 -8.52 -9.83 -7.49
CA ILE A 96 -9.87 -10.19 -7.09
C ILE A 96 -9.97 -10.30 -5.57
N GLU A 97 -9.05 -10.94 -4.87
CA GLU A 97 -9.08 -11.04 -3.39
C GLU A 97 -8.97 -9.68 -2.69
N CYS A 98 -8.27 -8.71 -3.28
CA CYS A 98 -8.17 -7.37 -2.71
C CYS A 98 -9.46 -6.54 -2.94
N ILE A 99 -10.20 -6.82 -4.03
CA ILE A 99 -11.43 -6.09 -4.41
C ILE A 99 -12.70 -6.77 -3.87
N VAL A 100 -12.68 -8.10 -3.75
CA VAL A 100 -13.82 -8.93 -3.38
C VAL A 100 -13.63 -9.41 -1.94
N PRO A 101 -14.59 -9.17 -1.04
CA PRO A 101 -14.50 -9.64 0.33
C PRO A 101 -14.39 -11.17 0.34
N ARG A 102 -13.46 -11.68 1.14
CA ARG A 102 -13.08 -13.11 1.25
C ARG A 102 -14.29 -14.05 1.39
N SER A 103 -15.38 -13.58 1.99
CA SER A 103 -16.65 -14.29 2.15
C SER A 103 -17.40 -14.65 0.85
N LEU A 104 -17.07 -14.04 -0.29
CA LEU A 104 -17.65 -14.38 -1.59
C LEU A 104 -16.79 -15.38 -2.39
N VAL A 105 -15.52 -15.55 -2.02
CA VAL A 105 -14.60 -16.47 -2.72
C VAL A 105 -14.90 -17.92 -2.37
N ASP A 106 -15.30 -18.18 -1.12
CA ASP A 106 -15.72 -19.51 -0.65
C ASP A 106 -17.09 -19.97 -1.19
N TRP A 107 -17.87 -19.09 -1.84
CA TRP A 107 -19.21 -19.44 -2.36
C TRP A 107 -19.21 -19.85 -3.83
N TYR A 108 -18.08 -19.71 -4.54
CA TYR A 108 -17.96 -20.01 -5.97
C TYR A 108 -17.05 -21.22 -6.27
N CYS A 109 -16.62 -21.96 -5.23
CA CYS A 109 -15.87 -23.21 -5.34
C CYS A 109 -16.69 -24.35 -4.74
#